data_AF-A0A3N5QB56-F1
#
_entry.id   AF-A0A3N5QB56-F1
#
_cell.length_a   1.000
_cell.length_b   1.000
_cell.length_c   1.000
_cell.angle_alpha   90.00
_cell.angle_beta   90.00
_cell.angle_gamma   90.00
#
_symmetry.space_group_name_H-M   'P 1'
#
loop_
_entity.id
_entity.type
_entity.pdbx_description
1 polymer ?
#
loop_
_entity_poly.entity_id
_entity_poly.type
_entity_poly.pdbx_seq_one_letter_code
_entity_poly.pdbx_strand_id
1 'polypeptide(L)'
;MKKVFILVLFLFILFLTLLAAHPTAENEAGQNPPDLIPREVLFGNPVYGSLRLSSDGSSLAYLAPSNKGVMNIWVRPLEKSEA
;
A
#
# COMPACT_ATOMS: atom_id res chain seq x y z
N MET A 1 44.59 -22.99 -45.58
CA MET A 1 44.46 -23.50 -44.20
C MET A 1 44.29 -22.38 -43.17
N LYS A 2 45.18 -21.37 -43.09
CA LYS A 2 45.09 -20.25 -42.12
C LYS A 2 43.75 -19.48 -42.14
N LYS A 3 43.18 -19.21 -43.33
CA LYS A 3 41.90 -18.49 -43.47
C LYS A 3 40.69 -19.27 -42.95
N VAL A 4 40.68 -20.60 -43.13
CA VAL A 4 39.64 -21.49 -42.61
C VAL A 4 39.73 -21.59 -41.09
N PHE A 5 40.95 -21.65 -40.56
CA PHE A 5 41.19 -21.62 -39.11
C PHE A 5 40.69 -20.32 -38.47
N ILE A 6 40.94 -19.17 -39.10
CA ILE A 6 40.44 -17.86 -38.65
C ILE A 6 38.91 -17.80 -38.69
N LEU A 7 38.28 -18.32 -39.75
CA LEU A 7 36.82 -18.34 -39.88
C LEU A 7 36.16 -19.21 -38.79
N VAL A 8 36.73 -20.39 -38.51
CA VAL A 8 36.23 -21.30 -37.47
C VAL A 8 36.39 -20.69 -36.08
N LEU A 9 37.53 -20.06 -35.80
CA LEU A 9 37.75 -19.36 -34.53
C LEU A 9 36.77 -18.19 -34.36
N PHE A 10 36.50 -17.44 -35.43
CA PHE A 10 35.53 -16.35 -35.40
C PHE A 10 34.10 -16.85 -35.14
N LEU A 11 33.68 -17.94 -35.80
CA LEU A 11 32.37 -18.56 -35.55
C LEU A 11 32.25 -19.12 -34.13
N PHE A 12 33.33 -19.68 -33.58
CA PHE A 12 33.34 -20.18 -32.21
C PHE A 12 33.23 -19.05 -31.18
N ILE A 13 33.95 -17.95 -31.39
CA ILE A 13 33.86 -16.75 -30.54
C ILE A 13 32.46 -16.14 -30.64
N LEU A 14 31.90 -16.06 -31.85
CA LEU A 14 30.54 -15.57 -32.07
C LEU A 14 29.51 -16.44 -31.33
N PHE A 15 29.65 -17.76 -31.42
CA PHE A 15 28.79 -18.71 -30.70
C PHE A 15 28.93 -18.57 -29.18
N LEU A 16 30.14 -18.39 -28.68
CA LEU A 16 30.40 -18.19 -27.24
C LEU A 16 29.79 -16.86 -26.73
N THR A 17 29.82 -15.80 -27.54
CA THR A 17 29.16 -14.53 -27.20
C THR A 17 27.63 -14.61 -27.20
N LEU A 18 27.03 -15.41 -28.10
CA LEU A 18 25.58 -15.64 -28.10
C LEU A 18 25.12 -16.41 -26.85
N LEU A 19 25.93 -17.34 -26.35
CA LEU A 19 25.60 -18.13 -25.17
C LEU A 19 25.69 -17.33 -23.86
N ALA A 20 26.57 -16.33 -23.79
CA ALA A 20 26.70 -15.44 -22.63
C ALA A 20 25.65 -14.32 -22.57
N ALA A 21 24.95 -14.04 -23.67
CA ALA A 21 23.94 -12.99 -23.77
C ALA A 21 22.52 -13.46 -23.35
N HIS A 22 22.40 -14.59 -22.66
CA HIS A 22 21.11 -15.04 -22.16
C HIS A 22 20.74 -14.15 -20.98
N PRO A 23 19.56 -13.49 -21.00
CA PRO A 23 19.10 -12.77 -19.83
C PRO A 23 19.05 -13.76 -18.68
N THR A 24 19.85 -13.53 -17.65
CA THR A 24 19.70 -14.21 -16.37
C THR A 24 18.26 -13.98 -15.97
N ALA A 25 17.45 -15.03 -15.90
CA ALA A 25 16.11 -14.93 -15.38
C ALA A 25 16.25 -14.58 -13.89
N GLU A 26 16.27 -13.28 -13.61
CA GLU A 26 16.09 -12.76 -12.26
C GLU A 26 14.74 -13.29 -11.81
N ASN A 27 14.71 -14.01 -10.69
CA ASN A 27 13.45 -14.43 -10.09
C ASN A 27 12.67 -13.16 -9.80
N GLU A 28 11.73 -12.83 -10.68
CA GLU A 28 10.77 -11.73 -10.53
C GLU A 28 9.74 -12.09 -9.46
N ALA A 29 10.21 -12.35 -8.24
CA ALA A 29 9.35 -12.50 -7.09
C ALA A 29 8.73 -11.13 -6.78
N GLY A 30 7.53 -10.90 -7.31
CA GLY A 30 6.69 -9.75 -6.94
C GLY A 30 6.92 -8.49 -7.79
N GLN A 31 6.54 -8.54 -9.07
CA GLN A 31 6.50 -7.38 -9.98
C GLN A 31 5.50 -6.28 -9.60
N ASN A 32 4.86 -6.34 -8.43
CA ASN A 32 4.06 -5.23 -7.91
C ASN A 32 4.30 -5.07 -6.41
N PRO A 33 4.61 -3.85 -5.92
CA PRO A 33 4.59 -3.58 -4.50
C PRO A 33 3.20 -3.90 -3.94
N PRO A 34 3.10 -4.40 -2.69
CA PRO A 34 1.81 -4.66 -2.09
C PRO A 34 0.98 -3.37 -2.02
N ASP A 35 -0.33 -3.50 -2.14
CA ASP A 35 -1.25 -2.37 -1.99
C ASP A 35 -1.00 -1.68 -0.65
N LEU A 36 -0.67 -0.39 -0.71
CA LEU A 36 -0.40 0.39 0.49
C LEU A 36 -1.72 0.85 1.11
N ILE A 37 -1.82 0.75 2.43
CA ILE A 37 -2.92 1.37 3.18
C ILE A 37 -2.85 2.89 2.95
N PRO A 38 -3.93 3.55 2.50
CA PRO A 38 -3.94 5.00 2.33
C PRO A 38 -3.61 5.71 3.65
N ARG A 39 -2.75 6.74 3.59
CA ARG A 39 -2.35 7.51 4.79
C ARG A 39 -3.54 8.06 5.56
N GLU A 40 -4.60 8.47 4.86
CA GLU A 40 -5.83 8.99 5.47
C GLU A 40 -6.51 7.96 6.40
N VAL A 41 -6.43 6.66 6.09
CA VAL A 41 -7.00 5.62 6.95
C VAL A 41 -6.22 5.50 8.26
N LEU A 42 -4.90 5.69 8.22
CA LEU A 42 -4.02 5.55 9.38
C LEU A 42 -3.96 6.81 10.24
N PHE A 43 -4.06 8.00 9.62
CA PHE A 43 -3.75 9.27 10.27
C PHE A 43 -4.87 10.32 10.15
N GLY A 44 -5.96 10.00 9.45
CA GLY A 44 -7.12 10.88 9.32
C GLY A 44 -7.93 10.99 10.62
N ASN A 45 -8.84 11.95 10.63
CA ASN A 45 -9.70 12.19 11.79
C ASN A 45 -10.75 11.08 11.94
N PRO A 46 -10.81 10.34 13.05
CA PRO A 46 -11.83 9.32 13.25
C PRO A 46 -13.22 9.94 13.33
N VAL A 47 -14.21 9.23 12.78
CA VAL A 47 -15.64 9.60 12.88
C VAL A 47 -16.17 9.39 14.31
N TYR A 48 -15.62 8.41 15.03
CA TYR A 48 -15.94 8.14 16.42
C TYR A 48 -14.66 7.95 17.24
N GLY A 49 -14.19 9.00 17.89
CA GLY A 49 -13.08 8.97 18.84
C GLY A 49 -13.53 9.19 20.28
N SER A 50 -12.75 8.68 21.23
CA SER A 50 -12.88 9.00 22.66
C SER A 50 -14.31 8.96 23.22
N LEU A 51 -15.05 7.87 22.94
CA LEU A 51 -16.44 7.73 23.38
C LEU A 51 -16.53 7.75 24.91
N ARG A 52 -17.52 8.46 25.45
CA ARG A 52 -17.79 8.54 26.89
C ARG A 52 -19.29 8.53 27.16
N LEU A 53 -19.73 7.56 27.95
CA LEU A 53 -21.09 7.49 28.47
C LEU A 53 -21.18 8.33 29.75
N SER A 54 -22.27 9.08 29.93
CA SER A 54 -22.58 9.74 31.20
C SER A 54 -22.82 8.69 32.30
N SER A 55 -22.56 9.04 33.56
CA SER A 55 -22.68 8.09 34.67
C SER A 55 -24.09 7.53 34.86
N ASP A 56 -25.11 8.30 34.50
CA ASP A 56 -26.53 7.94 34.51
C ASP A 56 -26.98 7.21 33.22
N GLY A 57 -26.10 7.07 32.22
CA GLY A 57 -26.39 6.42 30.94
C GLY A 57 -27.27 7.23 29.99
N SER A 58 -27.64 8.47 30.33
CA SER A 58 -28.59 9.27 29.54
C SER A 58 -27.97 9.91 28.30
N SER A 59 -26.64 10.03 28.22
CA SER A 59 -25.95 10.77 27.16
C SER A 59 -24.63 10.13 26.74
N LEU A 60 -24.29 10.29 25.46
CA LEU A 60 -23.02 9.86 24.87
C LEU A 60 -22.25 11.06 24.32
N ALA A 61 -21.03 11.25 24.81
CA ALA A 61 -20.06 12.20 24.27
C ALA A 61 -19.04 11.47 23.37
N TYR A 62 -18.61 12.10 22.28
CA TYR A 62 -17.61 11.56 21.37
C TYR A 62 -16.89 12.67 20.58
N LEU A 63 -15.71 12.36 20.05
CA LEU A 63 -14.98 13.20 19.11
C LEU A 63 -15.36 12.82 17.68
N ALA A 64 -15.66 13.83 16.87
CA ALA A 64 -15.87 13.67 15.43
C ALA A 64 -15.52 14.96 14.66
N PRO A 65 -15.05 14.87 13.41
CA PRO A 65 -14.82 16.04 12.57
C PRO A 65 -16.14 16.71 12.19
N SER A 66 -16.13 18.04 12.13
CA SER A 66 -17.17 18.84 11.49
C SER A 66 -17.17 18.64 9.97
N ASN A 67 -18.17 19.22 9.29
CA ASN A 67 -18.21 19.27 7.82
C ASN A 67 -16.99 19.97 7.19
N LYS A 68 -16.23 20.76 7.96
CA LYS A 68 -14.97 21.40 7.55
C LYS A 68 -13.72 20.63 7.99
N GLY A 69 -13.87 19.41 8.52
CA GLY A 69 -12.77 18.53 8.94
C GLY A 69 -12.18 18.83 10.32
N VAL A 70 -12.62 19.90 11.01
CA VAL A 70 -12.13 20.25 12.35
C VAL A 70 -12.71 19.30 13.40
N MET A 71 -11.86 18.68 14.22
CA MET A 71 -12.27 17.78 15.30
C MET A 71 -12.99 18.54 16.42
N ASN A 72 -14.20 18.11 16.74
CA ASN A 72 -15.05 18.69 17.78
C ASN A 72 -15.54 17.62 18.76
N ILE A 73 -16.01 18.10 19.91
CA ILE A 73 -16.75 17.29 20.89
C ILE A 73 -18.24 17.38 20.54
N TRP A 74 -18.88 16.22 20.46
CA TRP A 74 -20.31 16.07 20.24
C TRP A 74 -20.93 15.38 21.45
N VAL A 75 -22.16 15.77 21.79
CA VAL A 75 -22.94 15.13 22.85
C VAL A 75 -24.33 14.86 22.30
N ARG A 76 -24.82 13.64 22.47
CA ARG A 76 -26.20 13.27 22.12
C ARG A 76 -26.89 12.56 23.29
N PRO A 77 -28.18 12.82 23.53
CA PRO A 77 -28.97 12.00 24.44
C PRO A 77 -29.13 10.59 23.87
N LEU A 78 -29.20 9.61 24.77
CA LEU A 78 -29.45 8.20 24.48
C LEU A 78 -30.88 7.79 24.81
N GLU A 79 -31.70 8.71 25.31
CA GLU A 79 -33.13 8.46 25.55
C GLU A 79 -33.82 7.92 24.29
N LYS A 80 -34.77 7.02 24.52
CA LYS A 80 -35.71 6.58 23.50
C LYS A 80 -36.57 7.80 23.15
N SER A 81 -36.32 8.40 22.00
CA SER A 81 -37.25 9.37 21.38
C SER A 81 -38.59 8.66 21.17
N GLU A 82 -39.52 8.78 22.11
CA GLU A 82 -40.93 8.58 21.77
C GLU A 82 -41.39 9.82 21.01
N ALA A 83 -41.81 9.57 19.77
CA ALA A 83 -42.42 10.55 18.88
C ALA A 83 -43.76 11.05 19.43
#